data_AF-A0A139MVX3-F1
#
_entry.id   AF-A0A139MVX3-F1
#
_cell.length_a   1.000
_cell.length_b   1.000
_cell.length_c   1.000
_cell.angle_alpha   90.00
_cell.angle_beta   90.00
_cell.angle_gamma   90.00
#
_symmetry.space_group_name_H-M   'P 1'
#
loop_
_entity.id
_entity.type
_entity.pdbx_description
1 polymer ?
#
loop_
_entity_poly.entity_id
_entity_poly.type
_entity_poly.pdbx_seq_one_letter_code
_entity_poly.pdbx_strand_id
1 'polypeptide(L)' 'MMINYFAMQIELGWITIEVVPKRFRKQVQELVDLSHAGLQDEDNAE' A
#
# COMPACT_ATOMS: atom_id res chain seq x y z
N MET A 1 3.75 -14.92 -3.71
CA MET A 1 3.55 -13.60 -4.35
C MET A 1 4.47 -12.59 -3.70
N MET A 2 4.99 -11.66 -4.50
CA MET A 2 5.82 -10.54 -4.05
C MET A 2 5.00 -9.55 -3.21
N ILE A 3 5.66 -8.87 -2.27
CA ILE A 3 5.01 -7.97 -1.31
C ILE A 3 4.34 -6.76 -1.96
N ASN A 4 4.93 -6.24 -3.04
CA ASN A 4 4.37 -5.13 -3.84
C ASN A 4 3.00 -5.48 -4.42
N TYR A 5 2.77 -6.76 -4.71
CA TYR A 5 1.49 -7.21 -5.23
C TYR A 5 0.39 -7.10 -4.17
N PHE A 6 0.70 -7.39 -2.90
CA PHE A 6 -0.27 -7.22 -1.82
C PHE A 6 -0.64 -5.75 -1.61
N ALA A 7 0.33 -4.84 -1.66
CA ALA A 7 0.06 -3.41 -1.57
C ALA A 7 -0.89 -2.96 -2.70
N MET A 8 -0.58 -3.31 -3.95
CA MET A 8 -1.44 -3.01 -5.10
C MET A 8 -2.85 -3.59 -4.96
N GLN A 9 -3.01 -4.82 -4.48
CA GLN A 9 -4.33 -5.42 -4.26
C GLN A 9 -5.14 -4.70 -3.16
N ILE A 10 -4.47 -4.12 -2.16
CA ILE A 10 -5.11 -3.31 -1.12
C ILE A 10 -5.53 -1.95 -1.70
N GLU A 11 -4.65 -1.28 -2.44
CA GLU A 11 -4.94 -0.01 -3.14
C GLU A 11 -6.16 -0.14 -4.07
N LEU A 12 -6.23 -1.23 -4.82
CA LEU A 12 -7.35 -1.52 -5.74
C LEU A 12 -8.61 -2.04 -5.02
N GLY A 13 -8.58 -2.21 -3.70
CA GLY A 13 -9.70 -2.68 -2.89
C GLY A 13 -10.06 -4.16 -3.11
N TRP A 14 -9.17 -4.96 -3.70
CA TRP A 14 -9.41 -6.39 -3.94
C TRP A 14 -9.29 -7.21 -2.66
N ILE A 15 -8.44 -6.75 -1.74
CA ILE A 15 -8.18 -7.40 -0.45
C ILE A 15 -8.00 -6.35 0.65
N THR A 16 -8.09 -6.77 1.90
CA THR A 16 -7.73 -5.94 3.07
C THR A 16 -6.39 -6.38 3.68
N ILE A 17 -5.79 -5.58 4.55
CA ILE A 17 -4.52 -5.93 5.21
C ILE A 17 -4.59 -7.23 6.04
N GLU A 18 -5.79 -7.68 6.40
CA GLU A 18 -6.01 -8.87 7.23
C GLU A 18 -5.67 -10.18 6.52
N VAL A 19 -5.90 -10.24 5.20
CA VAL A 19 -5.56 -11.39 4.35
C VAL A 19 -4.06 -11.45 4.01
N VAL A 20 -3.31 -10.36 4.25
CA VAL A 20 -1.85 -10.39 4.16
C VAL A 20 -1.26 -11.22 5.31
N PRO A 21 -0.31 -12.14 5.05
CA PRO A 21 0.36 -12.90 6.08
C PRO A 21 0.95 -12.00 7.16
N LYS A 22 0.71 -12.31 8.45
CA LYS A 22 1.05 -11.47 9.61
C LYS A 22 2.47 -10.88 9.55
N ARG A 23 3.47 -11.67 9.14
CA ARG A 23 4.88 -11.24 9.05
C ARG A 23 5.14 -10.12 8.05
N PHE A 24 4.27 -9.92 7.07
CA PHE A 24 4.43 -8.94 5.99
C PHE A 24 3.51 -7.73 6.13
N ARG A 25 2.54 -7.74 7.06
CA ARG A 25 1.56 -6.66 7.20
C ARG A 25 2.20 -5.29 7.39
N LYS A 26 3.22 -5.22 8.25
CA LYS A 26 3.93 -3.96 8.52
C LYS A 26 4.57 -3.38 7.25
N GLN A 27 5.28 -4.22 6.50
CA GLN A 27 5.95 -3.82 5.26
C GLN A 27 4.94 -3.47 4.15
N VAL A 28 3.82 -4.18 4.05
CA VAL A 28 2.75 -3.84 3.09
C VAL A 28 2.09 -2.51 3.45
N GLN A 29 1.82 -2.28 4.75
CA GLN A 29 1.26 -1.02 5.23
C GLN A 29 2.18 0.16 4.93
N GLU A 30 3.48 0.05 5.21
CA GLU A 30 4.44 1.09 4.87
C GLU A 30 4.46 1.38 3.36
N LEU A 31 4.32 0.36 2.51
CA LEU A 31 4.29 0.53 1.05
C LEU A 31 3.02 1.26 0.56
N VAL A 32 1.88 0.92 1.15
CA VAL A 32 0.56 1.56 0.92
C VAL A 32 0.62 3.02 1.37
N ASP A 33 1.17 3.28 2.56
CA ASP A 33 1.29 4.63 3.10
C ASP A 33 2.23 5.50 2.23
N LEU A 34 3.35 4.94 1.75
CA LEU A 34 4.25 5.62 0.82
C LEU A 34 3.59 5.94 -0.54
N SER A 35 2.74 5.05 -1.04
CA SER A 35 1.97 5.27 -2.27
C SER A 35 1.03 6.47 -2.13
N HIS A 36 0.34 6.58 -0.99
CA HIS A 36 -0.54 7.72 -0.69
C HIS A 36 0.22 9.02 -0.41
N ALA A 37 1.41 8.94 0.19
CA ALA A 37 2.25 10.10 0.43
C ALA A 37 2.79 10.70 -0.87
N GLY A 38 3.21 9.86 -1.83
CA GLY A 38 3.66 10.32 -3.14
C GLY A 38 2.58 11.04 -3.96
N LEU A 39 1.30 10.71 -3.75
CA LEU A 39 0.18 11.40 -4.38
C LEU A 39 -0.08 12.80 -3.78
N GLN A 40 0.29 13.04 -2.52
CA GLN A 40 0.05 14.33 -1.85
C GLN A 40 1.05 15.42 -2.26
N ASP A 41 2.28 15.04 -2.60
CA ASP A 41 3.30 16.02 -3.01
C ASP A 41 3.07 16.56 -4.44
N GLU A 42 2.33 15.85 -5.29
CA GLU A 42 2.01 16.32 -6.65
C GLU A 42 0.82 17.29 -6.71
N ASP A 43 -0.10 17.27 -5.73
CA ASP A 43 -1.27 18.16 -5.68
C ASP A 43 -0.98 19.53 -5.02
N ASN A 44 0.22 19.74 -4.44
CA ASN A 44 0.58 20.99 -3.77
C ASN A 44 1.63 21.82 -4.54
N ALA A 45 1.76 21.57 -5.85
CA ALA A 45 2.68 22.24 -6.77
C ALA A 45 1.96 23.12 -7.82
N GLU A 46 0.85 23.77 -7.44
CA GLU A 46 0.22 24.88 -8.21
C GLU A 46 0.32 26.22 -7.48
#